data_AF-A0A9P6FJ97-F1
#
_entry.id   AF-A0A9P6FJ97-F1
#
_cell.length_a   1.000
_cell.length_b   1.000
_cell.length_c   1.000
_cell.angle_alpha   90.00
_cell.angle_beta   90.00
_cell.angle_gamma   90.00
#
_symmetry.space_group_name_H-M   'P 1'
#
loop_
_entity.id
_entity.type
_entity.pdbx_description
1 polymer ?
#
loop_
_entity_poly.entity_id
_entity_poly.type
_entity_poly.pdbx_seq_one_letter_code
_entity_poly.pdbx_strand_id
1 'polypeptide(L)'
;CGKTRAVIELLSQHWGFYFNASSDDWGSADMMTLRSVVQKYLNDRRDSSDIDLEANNGYARKTTLLLFLSRLIIFKRCLNVPGSSESLTSARWTLLQVCPHVLFEQNFFNMLFLQLLHLRHYRETDLWDFVRSMYEDTKGCLIEHGCLPRIKSNTRLLVIHDEAQVLGDEFSGSFHRQPQQSPHDHFFLLFYMRFETLASTFSH
;
A
#
# COMPACT_ATOMS: atom_id res chain seq x y z
N CYS A 1 14.96 -2.61 16.81
CA CYS A 1 15.86 -2.84 15.66
C CYS A 1 15.82 -4.27 15.04
N GLY A 2 15.11 -5.27 15.60
CA GLY A 2 15.05 -6.62 15.01
C GLY A 2 13.90 -6.87 14.02
N LYS A 3 12.73 -6.25 14.24
CA LYS A 3 11.50 -6.51 13.46
C LYS A 3 11.58 -5.96 12.03
N THR A 4 11.91 -4.67 11.88
CA THR A 4 12.12 -4.03 10.57
C THR A 4 13.19 -4.75 9.75
N ARG A 5 14.29 -5.17 10.39
CA ARG A 5 15.32 -5.97 9.71
C ARG A 5 14.78 -7.29 9.18
N ALA A 6 14.04 -8.05 9.99
CA ALA A 6 13.43 -9.31 9.56
C ALA A 6 12.41 -9.10 8.42
N VAL A 7 11.64 -8.02 8.46
CA VAL A 7 10.72 -7.61 7.38
C VAL A 7 11.46 -7.32 6.08
N ILE A 8 12.56 -6.56 6.14
CA ILE A 8 13.39 -6.25 4.97
C ILE A 8 14.06 -7.52 4.43
N GLU A 9 14.55 -8.40 5.30
CA GLU A 9 15.11 -9.70 4.91
C GLU A 9 14.07 -10.56 4.19
N LEU A 10 12.83 -10.60 4.69
CA LEU A 10 11.73 -11.33 4.06
C LEU A 10 11.39 -10.80 2.65
N LEU A 11 11.25 -9.48 2.50
CA LEU A 11 10.98 -8.83 1.21
C LEU A 11 12.18 -8.88 0.26
N SER A 12 13.39 -9.02 0.78
CA SER A 12 14.56 -9.26 -0.06
C SER A 12 14.51 -10.64 -0.73
N GLN A 13 13.76 -11.58 -0.17
CA GLN A 13 13.58 -12.95 -0.69
C GLN A 13 12.26 -13.17 -1.41
N HIS A 14 11.31 -12.24 -1.33
CA HIS A 14 9.97 -12.36 -1.90
C HIS A 14 9.51 -11.02 -2.48
N TRP A 15 8.90 -11.04 -3.67
CA TRP A 15 8.32 -9.84 -4.23
C TRP A 15 7.16 -9.33 -3.39
N GLY A 16 7.14 -8.03 -3.14
CA GLY A 16 6.08 -7.43 -2.36
C GLY A 16 6.24 -5.94 -2.12
N PHE A 17 5.31 -5.37 -1.37
CA PHE A 17 5.21 -3.96 -1.09
C PHE A 17 5.47 -3.69 0.38
N TYR A 18 6.26 -2.66 0.67
CA TYR A 18 6.60 -2.23 2.01
C TYR A 18 5.99 -0.85 2.28
N PHE A 19 5.22 -0.77 3.36
CA PHE A 19 4.62 0.45 3.87
C PHE A 19 5.05 0.64 5.32
N ASN A 20 5.61 1.79 5.65
CA ASN A 20 6.01 2.11 7.01
C ASN A 20 5.18 3.29 7.53
N ALA A 21 4.55 3.12 8.69
CA ALA A 21 3.75 4.14 9.33
C ALA A 21 4.55 5.06 10.28
N SER A 22 5.81 4.75 10.55
CA SER A 22 6.70 5.55 11.38
C SER A 22 7.15 6.83 10.68
N SER A 23 7.17 7.94 11.41
CA SER A 23 7.75 9.22 10.95
C SER A 23 9.26 9.26 11.02
N ASP A 24 9.87 8.37 11.79
CA ASP A 24 11.28 8.45 12.18
C ASP A 24 12.18 7.59 11.29
N ASP A 25 11.59 6.95 10.28
CA ASP A 25 12.25 5.99 9.41
C ASP A 25 12.56 6.56 8.02
N TRP A 26 13.48 5.88 7.34
CA TRP A 26 14.02 6.26 6.03
C TRP A 26 13.06 5.98 4.85
N GLY A 27 11.87 5.48 5.14
CA GLY A 27 10.87 5.07 4.17
C GLY A 27 10.34 6.20 3.30
N SER A 28 9.46 5.83 2.37
CA SER A 28 8.68 6.81 1.63
C SER A 28 7.70 7.57 2.54
N ALA A 29 7.50 8.87 2.29
CA ALA A 29 6.57 9.72 3.03
C ALA A 29 5.10 9.53 2.61
N ASP A 30 4.81 8.66 1.64
CA ASP A 30 3.46 8.40 1.13
C ASP A 30 2.50 7.88 2.21
N MET A 31 2.97 7.08 3.17
CA MET A 31 2.19 6.68 4.35
C MET A 31 1.87 7.86 5.28
N MET A 32 2.81 8.78 5.48
CA MET A 32 2.59 10.00 6.27
C MET A 32 1.61 10.94 5.57
N THR A 33 1.68 11.02 4.24
CA THR A 33 0.69 11.72 3.42
C THR A 33 -0.69 11.08 3.55
N LEU A 34 -0.79 9.74 3.48
CA LEU A 34 -2.06 9.03 3.66
C LEU A 34 -2.67 9.40 5.01
N ARG A 35 -1.87 9.29 6.07
CA ARG A 35 -2.22 9.67 7.44
C ARG A 35 -2.74 11.11 7.50
N SER A 36 -1.97 12.08 7.03
CA SER A 36 -2.33 13.50 7.05
C SER A 36 -3.63 13.79 6.29
N VAL A 37 -3.80 13.16 5.13
CA VAL A 37 -4.97 13.35 4.27
C VAL A 37 -6.24 12.76 4.91
N VAL A 38 -6.15 11.58 5.52
CA VAL A 38 -7.26 10.98 6.27
C VAL A 38 -7.57 11.80 7.51
N GLN A 39 -6.56 12.19 8.29
CA GLN A 39 -6.76 13.00 9.50
C GLN A 39 -7.43 14.34 9.19
N LYS A 40 -7.01 15.02 8.11
CA LYS A 40 -7.63 16.26 7.66
C LYS A 40 -9.11 16.07 7.36
N TYR A 41 -9.45 15.04 6.60
CA TYR A 41 -10.84 14.72 6.29
C TYR A 41 -11.67 14.44 7.56
N LEU A 42 -11.13 13.67 8.51
CA LEU A 42 -11.81 13.38 9.76
C LEU A 42 -12.04 14.65 10.58
N ASN A 43 -11.05 15.54 10.65
CA ASN A 43 -11.19 16.83 11.33
C ASN A 43 -12.25 17.71 10.68
N ASP A 44 -12.25 17.82 9.35
CA ASP A 44 -13.25 18.60 8.60
C ASP A 44 -14.68 18.09 8.83
N ARG A 45 -14.85 16.82 9.24
CA ARG A 45 -16.15 16.21 9.56
C ARG A 45 -16.49 16.16 11.04
N ARG A 46 -15.53 16.40 11.96
CA ARG A 46 -15.81 16.44 13.41
C ARG A 46 -16.73 17.59 13.80
N ASP A 47 -16.76 18.66 13.01
CA ASP A 47 -17.64 19.80 13.24
C ASP A 47 -19.10 19.53 12.77
N SER A 48 -19.37 18.38 12.17
CA SER A 48 -20.73 17.95 11.80
C SER A 48 -21.43 17.23 12.94
N SER A 49 -22.73 17.45 13.10
CA SER A 49 -23.54 16.90 14.21
C SER A 49 -23.64 15.37 14.20
N ASP A 50 -23.42 14.73 13.04
CA ASP A 50 -23.50 13.28 12.86
C ASP A 50 -22.22 12.75 12.21
N ILE A 51 -21.42 12.02 13.00
CA ILE A 51 -20.22 11.35 12.50
C ILE A 51 -20.65 10.11 11.69
N ASP A 52 -20.57 10.22 10.37
CA ASP A 52 -20.76 9.10 9.45
C ASP A 52 -19.49 8.23 9.38
N LEU A 53 -19.42 7.24 10.26
CA LEU A 53 -18.30 6.30 10.37
C LEU A 53 -18.09 5.44 9.10
N GLU A 54 -19.14 5.20 8.31
CA GLU A 54 -18.99 4.41 7.08
C GLU A 54 -18.45 5.27 5.93
N ALA A 55 -18.83 6.54 5.87
CA ALA A 55 -18.18 7.47 4.95
C ALA A 55 -16.68 7.67 5.30
N ASN A 56 -16.32 7.67 6.59
CA ASN A 56 -14.92 7.65 7.01
C ASN A 56 -14.19 6.41 6.48
N ASN A 57 -14.79 5.22 6.64
CA ASN A 57 -14.25 3.98 6.10
C ASN A 57 -14.06 4.08 4.57
N GLY A 58 -15.07 4.53 3.83
CA GLY A 58 -15.00 4.68 2.38
C GLY A 58 -13.93 5.67 1.92
N TYR A 59 -13.74 6.79 2.64
CA TYR A 59 -12.68 7.74 2.35
C TYR A 59 -11.29 7.14 2.54
N ALA A 60 -11.08 6.46 3.67
CA ALA A 60 -9.82 5.80 3.98
C ALA A 60 -9.51 4.68 2.98
N ARG A 61 -10.47 3.79 2.66
CA ARG A 61 -10.30 2.73 1.64
C ARG A 61 -9.89 3.29 0.29
N LYS A 62 -10.60 4.29 -0.22
CA LYS A 62 -10.26 4.90 -1.52
C LYS A 62 -8.88 5.54 -1.51
N THR A 63 -8.51 6.20 -0.43
CA THR A 63 -7.19 6.84 -0.31
C THR A 63 -6.08 5.78 -0.24
N THR A 64 -6.29 4.70 0.51
CA THR A 64 -5.39 3.52 0.55
C THR A 64 -5.26 2.84 -0.81
N LEU A 65 -6.34 2.70 -1.57
CA LEU A 65 -6.28 2.11 -2.92
C LEU A 65 -5.36 2.88 -3.85
N LEU A 66 -5.40 4.22 -3.76
CA LEU A 66 -4.56 5.08 -4.60
C LEU A 66 -3.10 5.08 -4.15
N LEU A 67 -2.86 4.93 -2.85
CA LEU A 67 -1.52 4.67 -2.34
C LEU A 67 -0.97 3.37 -2.95
N PHE A 68 -1.71 2.27 -2.88
CA PHE A 68 -1.27 1.01 -3.47
C PHE A 68 -1.10 1.11 -5.00
N LEU A 69 -2.02 1.81 -5.68
CA LEU A 69 -1.95 2.06 -7.11
C LEU A 69 -0.66 2.79 -7.49
N SER A 70 -0.23 3.81 -6.75
CA SER A 70 1.04 4.49 -7.03
C SER A 70 2.23 3.52 -6.98
N ARG A 71 2.25 2.62 -5.99
CA ARG A 71 3.30 1.59 -5.84
C ARG A 71 3.28 0.60 -7.00
N LEU A 72 2.09 0.18 -7.44
CA LEU A 72 1.93 -0.67 -8.63
C LEU A 72 2.45 -0.02 -9.90
N ILE A 73 2.06 1.24 -10.16
CA ILE A 73 2.48 1.96 -11.37
C ILE A 73 4.00 2.09 -11.43
N ILE A 74 4.63 2.45 -10.30
CA ILE A 74 6.09 2.53 -10.20
C ILE A 74 6.72 1.16 -10.41
N PHE A 75 6.18 0.11 -9.77
CA PHE A 75 6.72 -1.23 -9.90
C PHE A 75 6.65 -1.74 -11.34
N LYS A 76 5.49 -1.58 -11.99
CA LYS A 76 5.31 -1.86 -13.42
C LYS A 76 6.28 -1.05 -14.27
N ARG A 77 6.52 0.22 -13.94
CA ARG A 77 7.51 1.03 -14.66
C ARG A 77 8.92 0.46 -14.52
N CYS A 78 9.33 0.03 -13.32
CA CYS A 78 10.62 -0.62 -13.10
C CYS A 78 10.76 -1.93 -13.90
N LEU A 79 9.69 -2.73 -13.98
CA LEU A 79 9.67 -3.96 -14.79
C LEU A 79 9.84 -3.67 -16.28
N ASN A 80 9.31 -2.56 -16.78
CA ASN A 80 9.38 -2.19 -18.20
C ASN A 80 10.64 -1.39 -18.58
N VAL A 81 11.60 -1.20 -17.66
CA VAL A 81 12.91 -0.61 -18.02
C VAL A 81 13.72 -1.64 -18.83
N PRO A 82 14.32 -1.28 -19.97
CA PRO A 82 15.18 -2.19 -20.71
C PRO A 82 16.30 -2.78 -19.83
N GLY A 83 16.47 -4.10 -19.83
CA GLY A 83 17.44 -4.81 -18.97
C GLY A 83 16.96 -5.02 -17.52
N SER A 84 15.70 -4.74 -17.21
CA SER A 84 15.10 -4.99 -15.88
C SER A 84 15.14 -6.47 -15.50
N SER A 85 14.97 -7.41 -16.43
CA SER A 85 14.98 -8.85 -16.15
C SER A 85 16.29 -9.34 -15.54
N GLU A 86 17.41 -8.69 -15.90
CA GLU A 86 18.76 -9.02 -15.44
C GLU A 86 19.13 -8.25 -14.16
N SER A 87 18.53 -7.06 -13.98
CA SER A 87 18.97 -6.09 -12.98
C SER A 87 17.96 -5.89 -11.84
N LEU A 88 16.66 -6.04 -12.06
CA LEU A 88 15.66 -5.87 -11.03
C LEU A 88 15.51 -7.17 -10.24
N THR A 89 15.67 -7.06 -8.92
CA THR A 89 15.46 -8.16 -7.98
C THR A 89 14.51 -7.72 -6.88
N SER A 90 13.90 -8.67 -6.15
CA SER A 90 13.09 -8.38 -4.96
C SER A 90 13.86 -7.54 -3.94
N ALA A 91 15.16 -7.80 -3.75
CA ALA A 91 16.01 -7.00 -2.88
C ALA A 91 16.18 -5.56 -3.37
N ARG A 92 16.42 -5.34 -4.66
CA ARG A 92 16.53 -3.98 -5.24
C ARG A 92 15.20 -3.23 -5.19
N TRP A 93 14.09 -3.93 -5.43
CA TRP A 93 12.75 -3.37 -5.27
C TRP A 93 12.45 -3.02 -3.80
N THR A 94 12.89 -3.83 -2.85
CA THR A 94 12.76 -3.56 -1.41
C THR A 94 13.55 -2.32 -1.02
N LEU A 95 14.82 -2.23 -1.43
CA LEU A 95 15.66 -1.05 -1.18
C LEU A 95 15.02 0.22 -1.72
N LEU A 96 14.45 0.16 -2.93
CA LEU A 96 13.75 1.30 -3.51
C LEU A 96 12.63 1.82 -2.60
N GLN A 97 11.88 0.92 -1.94
CA GLN A 97 10.76 1.29 -1.08
C GLN A 97 11.19 1.76 0.32
N VAL A 98 12.27 1.20 0.85
CA VAL A 98 12.77 1.45 2.22
C VAL A 98 13.62 2.72 2.29
N CYS A 99 14.36 3.06 1.24
CA CYS A 99 15.22 4.24 1.22
C CYS A 99 15.13 5.03 -0.10
N PRO A 100 13.93 5.42 -0.57
CA PRO A 100 13.77 6.10 -1.86
C PRO A 100 14.58 7.39 -1.95
N HIS A 101 14.69 8.13 -0.85
CA HIS A 101 15.38 9.42 -0.79
C HIS A 101 16.92 9.29 -0.81
N VAL A 102 17.46 8.10 -0.51
CA VAL A 102 18.91 7.82 -0.63
C VAL A 102 19.27 7.58 -2.09
N LEU A 103 18.36 6.97 -2.85
CA LEU A 103 18.57 6.62 -4.25
C LEU A 103 18.17 7.76 -5.20
N PHE A 104 17.23 8.61 -4.79
CA PHE A 104 16.68 9.70 -5.58
C PHE A 104 16.47 10.93 -4.71
N GLU A 105 16.79 12.12 -5.23
CA GLU A 105 16.57 13.38 -4.49
C GLU A 105 15.09 13.65 -4.19
N GLN A 106 14.18 13.03 -4.94
CA GLN A 106 12.73 13.22 -4.82
C GLN A 106 12.03 11.96 -4.35
N ASN A 107 11.03 12.14 -3.47
CA ASN A 107 10.16 11.05 -3.04
C ASN A 107 9.08 10.76 -4.10
N PHE A 108 9.46 10.07 -5.17
CA PHE A 108 8.60 9.81 -6.31
C PHE A 108 7.37 8.95 -5.97
N PHE A 109 7.45 8.07 -4.95
CA PHE A 109 6.29 7.35 -4.41
C PHE A 109 5.24 8.32 -3.88
N ASN A 110 5.65 9.23 -2.99
CA ASN A 110 4.76 10.25 -2.44
C ASN A 110 4.23 11.21 -3.51
N MET A 111 5.08 11.63 -4.45
CA MET A 111 4.66 12.52 -5.54
C MET A 111 3.57 11.88 -6.41
N LEU A 112 3.76 10.62 -6.82
CA LEU A 112 2.76 9.93 -7.62
C LEU A 112 1.48 9.70 -6.81
N PHE A 113 1.61 9.32 -5.53
CA PHE A 113 0.44 9.17 -4.67
C PHE A 113 -0.38 10.47 -4.57
N LEU A 114 0.27 11.61 -4.31
CA LEU A 114 -0.36 12.94 -4.29
C LEU A 114 -1.05 13.25 -5.62
N GLN A 115 -0.40 12.95 -6.74
CA GLN A 115 -1.02 13.11 -8.06
C GLN A 115 -2.28 12.25 -8.19
N LEU A 116 -2.29 11.01 -7.72
CA LEU A 116 -3.45 10.12 -7.83
C LEU A 116 -4.60 10.50 -6.89
N LEU A 117 -4.39 11.30 -5.84
CA LEU A 117 -5.44 11.69 -4.89
C LEU A 117 -6.66 12.37 -5.54
N HIS A 118 -6.51 12.97 -6.73
CA HIS A 118 -7.65 13.54 -7.44
C HIS A 118 -8.67 12.47 -7.87
N LEU A 119 -8.25 11.20 -8.05
CA LEU A 119 -9.13 10.09 -8.45
C LEU A 119 -10.08 9.60 -7.35
N ARG A 120 -10.02 10.16 -6.13
CA ARG A 120 -10.88 9.73 -5.00
C ARG A 120 -12.37 10.00 -5.19
N HIS A 121 -12.74 10.84 -6.15
CA HIS A 121 -14.14 11.12 -6.48
C HIS A 121 -14.80 9.95 -7.22
N TYR A 122 -14.03 9.03 -7.81
CA TYR A 122 -14.57 7.82 -8.41
C TYR A 122 -15.19 6.89 -7.34
N ARG A 123 -16.09 6.00 -7.80
CA ARG A 123 -16.71 5.00 -6.94
C ARG A 123 -15.64 4.04 -6.43
N GLU A 124 -15.82 3.55 -5.21
CA GLU A 124 -14.87 2.62 -4.60
C GLU A 124 -14.73 1.33 -5.42
N THR A 125 -15.84 0.82 -5.99
CA THR A 125 -15.85 -0.37 -6.87
C THR A 125 -15.01 -0.16 -8.13
N ASP A 126 -15.11 1.00 -8.76
CA ASP A 126 -14.41 1.29 -10.01
C ASP A 126 -12.89 1.41 -9.75
N LEU A 127 -12.52 2.08 -8.65
CA LEU A 127 -11.13 2.15 -8.20
C LEU A 127 -10.58 0.76 -7.85
N TRP A 128 -11.39 -0.06 -7.20
CA TRP A 128 -11.03 -1.42 -6.84
C TRP A 128 -10.76 -2.29 -8.08
N ASP A 129 -11.64 -2.26 -9.06
CA ASP A 129 -11.50 -3.00 -10.31
C ASP A 129 -10.28 -2.53 -11.11
N PHE A 130 -10.02 -1.22 -11.12
CA PHE A 130 -8.83 -0.66 -11.75
C PHE A 130 -7.53 -1.10 -11.06
N VAL A 131 -7.47 -1.02 -9.73
CA VAL A 131 -6.31 -1.49 -8.95
C VAL A 131 -6.09 -2.98 -9.13
N ARG A 132 -7.16 -3.78 -9.15
CA ARG A 132 -7.08 -5.21 -9.45
C ARG A 132 -6.48 -5.48 -10.82
N SER A 133 -6.99 -4.80 -11.85
CA SER A 133 -6.48 -4.96 -13.21
C SER A 133 -5.00 -4.58 -13.30
N MET A 134 -4.60 -3.49 -12.66
CA MET A 134 -3.19 -3.06 -12.62
C MET A 134 -2.31 -4.06 -11.86
N TYR A 135 -2.80 -4.64 -10.77
CA TYR A 135 -2.08 -5.66 -10.01
C TYR A 135 -1.83 -6.92 -10.85
N GLU A 136 -2.87 -7.45 -11.49
CA GLU A 136 -2.76 -8.66 -12.31
C GLU A 136 -1.82 -8.47 -13.50
N ASP A 137 -1.95 -7.33 -14.18
CA ASP A 137 -1.07 -6.99 -15.29
C ASP A 137 0.40 -6.78 -14.83
N THR A 138 0.62 -6.07 -13.72
CA THR A 138 1.97 -5.90 -13.14
C THR A 138 2.60 -7.24 -12.76
N LYS A 139 1.82 -8.14 -12.15
CA LYS A 139 2.25 -9.48 -11.80
C LYS A 139 2.52 -10.33 -13.04
N GLY A 140 1.69 -10.20 -14.07
CA GLY A 140 1.90 -10.80 -15.39
C GLY A 140 3.25 -10.39 -15.98
N CYS A 141 3.55 -9.09 -16.01
CA CYS A 141 4.84 -8.57 -16.45
C CYS A 141 5.99 -9.15 -15.62
N LEU A 142 5.87 -9.20 -14.30
CA LEU A 142 6.92 -9.76 -13.43
C LEU A 142 7.23 -11.23 -13.75
N ILE A 143 6.19 -12.04 -14.00
CA ILE A 143 6.33 -13.44 -14.38
C ILE A 143 6.98 -13.56 -15.76
N GLU A 144 6.50 -12.78 -16.74
CA GLU A 144 6.99 -12.79 -18.13
C GLU A 144 8.46 -12.39 -18.22
N HIS A 145 8.86 -11.33 -17.51
CA HIS A 145 10.24 -10.83 -17.49
C HIS A 145 11.19 -11.78 -16.74
N GLY A 146 10.67 -12.68 -15.91
CA GLY A 146 11.47 -13.68 -15.21
C GLY A 146 12.47 -13.11 -14.20
N CYS A 147 12.18 -11.93 -13.64
CA CYS A 147 13.03 -11.26 -12.64
C CYS A 147 13.23 -12.15 -11.41
N LEU A 148 14.36 -11.98 -10.69
CA LEU A 148 14.71 -12.83 -9.55
C LEU A 148 14.17 -12.29 -8.21
N PRO A 149 13.58 -13.14 -7.35
CA PRO A 149 13.33 -14.57 -7.51
C PRO A 149 12.20 -14.83 -8.49
N ARG A 150 12.32 -15.90 -9.28
CA ARG A 150 11.23 -16.31 -10.19
C ARG A 150 10.02 -16.73 -9.39
N ILE A 151 8.85 -16.25 -9.79
CA ILE A 151 7.57 -16.59 -9.18
C ILE A 151 6.63 -17.27 -10.18
N LYS A 152 5.64 -18.00 -9.68
CA LYS A 152 4.61 -18.65 -10.49
C LYS A 152 3.36 -17.77 -10.56
N SER A 153 2.46 -18.09 -11.49
CA SER A 153 1.15 -17.42 -11.61
C SER A 153 0.32 -17.45 -10.32
N ASN A 154 0.44 -18.50 -9.51
CA ASN A 154 -0.27 -18.62 -8.24
C ASN A 154 0.47 -17.98 -7.04
N THR A 155 1.70 -17.47 -7.24
CA THR A 155 2.44 -16.80 -6.16
C THR A 155 1.78 -15.46 -5.82
N ARG A 156 1.59 -15.20 -4.53
CA ARG A 156 1.08 -13.92 -4.02
C ARG A 156 2.25 -12.96 -3.79
N LEU A 157 2.05 -11.69 -4.12
CA LEU A 157 3.00 -10.64 -3.73
C LEU A 157 2.76 -10.31 -2.25
N LEU A 158 3.84 -10.16 -1.49
CA LEU A 158 3.74 -9.76 -0.09
C LEU A 158 3.27 -8.31 0.00
N VAL A 159 2.54 -8.00 1.07
CA VAL A 159 2.24 -6.62 1.47
C VAL A 159 2.56 -6.55 2.95
N ILE A 160 3.51 -5.68 3.31
CA ILE A 160 3.96 -5.54 4.69
C ILE A 160 3.70 -4.11 5.15
N HIS A 161 3.04 -4.02 6.30
CA HIS A 161 2.81 -2.79 7.04
C HIS A 161 3.66 -2.82 8.30
N ASP A 162 4.71 -2.01 8.31
CA ASP A 162 5.59 -1.83 9.46
C ASP A 162 5.10 -0.68 10.33
N GLU A 163 5.29 -0.82 11.64
CA GLU A 163 4.86 0.14 12.67
C GLU A 163 3.36 0.52 12.57
N ALA A 164 2.52 -0.37 12.05
CA ALA A 164 1.12 -0.11 11.75
C ALA A 164 0.25 0.20 12.99
N GLN A 165 0.71 -0.15 14.19
CA GLN A 165 0.06 0.26 15.44
C GLN A 165 -0.02 1.78 15.60
N VAL A 166 0.92 2.53 15.00
CA VAL A 166 0.90 4.01 15.00
C VAL A 166 -0.40 4.55 14.40
N LEU A 167 -0.90 3.93 13.34
CA LEU A 167 -2.15 4.33 12.68
C LEU A 167 -3.37 3.89 13.50
N GLY A 168 -3.29 2.73 14.15
CA GLY A 168 -4.35 2.23 15.02
C GLY A 168 -4.60 3.16 16.22
N ASP A 169 -3.53 3.60 16.87
CA ASP A 169 -3.60 4.50 18.03
C ASP A 169 -4.15 5.87 17.63
N GLU A 170 -3.71 6.41 16.48
CA GLU A 170 -4.12 7.74 16.02
C GLU A 170 -5.58 7.82 15.58
N PHE A 171 -6.08 6.81 14.86
CA PHE A 171 -7.44 6.83 14.34
C PHE A 171 -8.45 6.07 15.19
N SER A 172 -8.10 5.77 16.44
CA SER A 172 -8.98 5.09 17.38
C SER A 172 -10.35 5.77 17.49
N GLY A 173 -11.42 4.99 17.30
CA GLY A 173 -12.80 5.46 17.35
C GLY A 173 -13.30 6.26 16.14
N SER A 174 -12.47 6.45 15.11
CA SER A 174 -12.84 7.26 13.92
C SER A 174 -13.55 6.47 12.82
N PHE A 175 -13.68 5.16 12.97
CA PHE A 175 -14.14 4.21 11.95
C PHE A 175 -15.19 3.24 12.51
N HIS A 176 -16.08 2.73 11.65
CA HIS A 176 -17.09 1.77 12.06
C HIS A 176 -16.44 0.40 12.32
N ARG A 177 -16.81 -0.24 13.44
CA ARG A 177 -16.28 -1.54 13.83
C ARG A 177 -17.14 -2.67 13.27
N GLN A 178 -16.53 -3.71 12.69
CA GLN A 178 -17.27 -4.96 12.52
C GLN A 178 -17.32 -5.73 13.85
N PRO A 179 -18.44 -6.41 14.17
CA PRO A 179 -18.75 -6.91 15.52
C PRO A 179 -17.87 -8.07 16.05
N GLN A 180 -16.78 -8.45 15.38
CA GLN A 180 -15.90 -9.57 15.79
C GLN A 180 -14.41 -9.19 15.97
N GLN A 181 -14.06 -7.91 16.17
CA GLN A 181 -12.66 -7.46 16.02
C GLN A 181 -12.05 -6.79 17.25
N SER A 182 -10.74 -6.99 17.41
CA SER A 182 -9.95 -6.38 18.48
C SER A 182 -9.66 -4.90 18.17
N PRO A 183 -9.39 -4.07 19.20
CA PRO A 183 -9.15 -2.63 19.04
C PRO A 183 -7.98 -2.29 18.10
N HIS A 184 -7.01 -3.19 17.94
CA HIS A 184 -5.78 -2.96 17.17
C HIS A 184 -5.94 -3.28 15.67
N ASP A 185 -7.06 -3.87 15.25
CA ASP A 185 -7.25 -4.41 13.89
C ASP A 185 -7.99 -3.46 12.93
N HIS A 186 -8.48 -2.30 13.38
CA HIS A 186 -9.45 -1.50 12.60
C HIS A 186 -8.86 -0.71 11.43
N PHE A 187 -7.74 -0.01 11.60
CA PHE A 187 -7.04 0.60 10.45
C PHE A 187 -6.41 -0.48 9.57
N PHE A 188 -6.01 -1.58 10.22
CA PHE A 188 -5.50 -2.78 9.59
C PHE A 188 -6.52 -3.32 8.58
N LEU A 189 -7.80 -3.46 8.89
CA LEU A 189 -8.81 -4.04 7.98
C LEU A 189 -9.18 -3.19 6.76
N LEU A 190 -8.97 -1.87 6.78
CA LEU A 190 -9.07 -1.04 5.58
C LEU A 190 -7.99 -1.41 4.53
N PHE A 191 -6.85 -1.94 4.99
CA PHE A 191 -5.80 -2.54 4.18
C PHE A 191 -5.95 -4.07 4.04
N TYR A 192 -6.28 -4.79 5.11
CA TYR A 192 -6.14 -6.24 5.26
C TYR A 192 -7.34 -7.00 4.69
N MET A 193 -8.58 -6.49 4.90
CA MET A 193 -9.79 -7.24 4.55
C MET A 193 -10.08 -7.32 3.05
N ARG A 194 -9.19 -6.77 2.23
CA ARG A 194 -9.37 -6.72 0.78
C ARG A 194 -8.11 -7.03 0.00
N PHE A 195 -6.90 -6.81 0.53
CA PHE A 195 -5.69 -7.37 -0.10
C PHE A 195 -5.60 -8.90 0.05
N GLU A 196 -6.02 -9.46 1.19
CA GLU A 196 -6.19 -10.91 1.28
C GLU A 196 -7.29 -11.41 0.35
N THR A 197 -8.35 -10.63 0.09
CA THR A 197 -9.41 -10.97 -0.88
C THR A 197 -8.92 -10.84 -2.34
N LEU A 198 -8.11 -9.84 -2.66
CA LEU A 198 -7.36 -9.79 -3.93
C LEU A 198 -6.42 -10.98 -4.05
N ALA A 199 -5.89 -11.52 -2.95
CA ALA A 199 -5.00 -12.68 -2.99
C ALA A 199 -5.76 -14.02 -2.96
N SER A 200 -6.96 -14.07 -2.37
CA SER A 200 -7.76 -15.29 -2.13
C SER A 200 -8.85 -15.53 -3.16
N THR A 201 -9.36 -14.50 -3.85
CA THR A 201 -10.39 -14.66 -4.90
C THR A 201 -9.83 -15.30 -6.19
N PHE A 202 -8.50 -15.43 -6.33
CA PHE A 202 -7.86 -16.08 -7.49
C PHE A 202 -7.40 -17.53 -7.22
N SER A 203 -8.01 -18.20 -6.22
CA SER A 203 -7.76 -19.61 -5.90
C SER A 203 -8.89 -20.56 -6.34
N HIS A 204 -9.76 -20.11 -7.24
CA HIS A 204 -10.76 -20.95 -7.91
C HIS A 204 -10.73 -20.74 -9.42
#